data_AF-A0A5P9D5W6-F1
#
_entry.id   AF-A0A5P9D5W6-F1
#
_cell.length_a   1.000
_cell.length_b   1.000
_cell.length_c   1.000
_cell.angle_alpha   90.00
_cell.angle_beta   90.00
_cell.angle_gamma   90.00
#
_symmetry.space_group_name_H-M   'P 1'
#
loop_
_entity.id
_entity.type
_entity.pdbx_description
1 polymer ?
#
loop_
_entity_poly.entity_id
_entity_poly.type
_entity_poly.pdbx_seq_one_letter_code
_entity_poly.pdbx_strand_id
1 'polypeptide(L)'
;MVRTIFGLAKKSSVLVLLAGLAACQAADGTTQAPDVALVNSVMKGLGAVDPNEKPIDYKPRAPLAMPSEPAKLPEPETNVAGVNDANWPKQQDNEQLKELKDLYAGSSRMQREPLTPEQMRGFTVTGVTGLNRDLAAERRENEITEGEKLTRQEQRDEWERLQKLKAQQAGLDKNGLATRRYLTEPPADYSTPSPDAPMPDVVQKNKRKPTNFDKYDSAPIDPRCLEGDSSYCN
;
A
#
# COMPACT_ATOMS: atom_id res chain seq x y z
N MET A 1 14.97 -78.59 46.31
CA MET A 1 14.89 -77.28 46.99
C MET A 1 14.40 -76.18 46.04
N VAL A 2 13.20 -76.31 45.43
CA VAL A 2 12.66 -75.27 44.51
C VAL A 2 11.28 -74.77 44.95
N ARG A 3 10.58 -75.50 45.82
CA ARG A 3 9.22 -75.14 46.27
C ARG A 3 9.15 -74.07 47.37
N THR A 4 10.24 -73.79 48.09
CA THR A 4 10.25 -72.83 49.22
C THR A 4 10.51 -71.38 48.80
N ILE A 5 11.14 -71.14 47.65
CA ILE A 5 11.49 -69.79 47.17
C ILE A 5 10.25 -69.08 46.59
N PHE A 6 9.38 -69.80 45.90
CA PHE A 6 8.14 -69.24 45.34
C PHE A 6 7.12 -68.79 46.41
N GLY A 7 7.17 -69.35 47.62
CA GLY A 7 6.27 -68.96 48.71
C GLY A 7 6.60 -67.61 49.33
N LEU A 8 7.88 -67.24 49.38
CA LEU A 8 8.34 -65.94 49.91
C LEU A 8 8.09 -64.79 48.93
N ALA A 9 8.29 -65.03 47.63
CA ALA A 9 7.99 -64.04 46.58
C ALA A 9 6.50 -63.66 46.55
N LYS A 10 5.61 -64.64 46.73
CA LYS A 10 4.15 -64.43 46.70
C LYS A 10 3.61 -63.68 47.93
N LYS A 11 4.29 -63.76 49.07
CA LYS A 11 3.92 -63.02 50.30
C LYS A 11 4.46 -61.59 50.29
N SER A 12 5.63 -61.36 49.68
CA SER A 12 6.20 -60.03 49.51
C SER A 12 5.39 -59.18 48.51
N SER A 13 4.93 -59.77 47.41
CA SER A 13 4.13 -59.04 46.41
C SER A 13 2.78 -58.56 46.95
N VAL A 14 2.16 -59.31 47.86
CA VAL A 14 0.88 -58.92 48.50
C VAL A 14 1.07 -57.73 49.44
N LEU A 15 2.21 -57.63 50.13
CA LEU A 15 2.49 -56.53 51.07
C LEU A 15 2.81 -55.22 50.31
N VAL A 16 3.48 -55.32 49.15
CA VAL A 16 3.70 -54.17 48.24
C VAL A 16 2.39 -53.71 47.57
N LEU A 17 1.50 -54.64 47.21
CA LEU A 17 0.20 -54.28 46.61
C LEU A 17 -0.76 -53.63 47.63
N LEU A 18 -0.74 -54.06 48.89
CA LEU A 18 -1.52 -53.43 49.97
C LEU A 18 -0.96 -52.06 50.37
N ALA A 19 0.35 -51.85 50.33
CA ALA A 19 0.95 -50.53 50.55
C ALA A 19 0.66 -49.53 49.41
N GLY A 20 0.48 -50.02 48.17
CA GLY A 20 0.14 -49.20 47.01
C GLY A 20 -1.31 -48.68 47.00
N LEU A 21 -2.28 -49.44 47.53
CA LEU A 21 -3.68 -49.00 47.60
C LEU A 21 -3.96 -48.01 48.74
N ALA A 22 -3.13 -47.97 49.79
CA ALA A 22 -3.30 -47.02 50.89
C ALA A 22 -2.86 -45.58 50.54
N ALA A 23 -2.12 -45.39 49.44
CA ALA A 23 -1.67 -44.07 48.99
C ALA A 23 -2.70 -43.30 48.15
N CYS A 24 -3.87 -43.89 47.86
CA CYS A 24 -4.95 -43.25 47.08
C CYS A 24 -6.12 -42.77 47.94
N GLN A 25 -5.88 -42.52 49.23
CA GLN A 25 -6.77 -41.67 50.03
C GLN A 25 -6.15 -40.29 50.02
N ALA A 26 -6.61 -39.43 49.11
CA ALA A 26 -6.33 -38.00 49.14
C ALA A 26 -6.69 -37.49 50.55
N ALA A 27 -5.67 -37.19 51.34
CA ALA A 27 -5.81 -36.78 52.73
C ALA A 27 -6.27 -35.31 52.88
N ASP A 28 -6.51 -34.61 51.77
CA ASP A 28 -6.93 -33.22 51.82
C ASP A 28 -8.32 -33.08 51.21
N GLY A 29 -9.29 -32.74 52.05
CA GLY A 29 -10.67 -32.38 51.70
C GLY A 29 -10.72 -31.10 50.87
N THR A 30 -10.18 -31.15 49.66
CA THR A 30 -10.16 -30.04 48.71
C THR A 30 -11.42 -30.10 47.86
N THR A 31 -12.14 -28.97 47.77
CA THR A 31 -13.31 -28.81 46.90
C THR A 31 -12.94 -28.64 45.42
N GLN A 32 -11.78 -29.16 44.99
CA GLN A 32 -11.26 -29.01 43.62
C GLN A 32 -11.38 -30.32 42.84
N ALA A 33 -11.58 -30.20 41.53
CA ALA A 33 -11.61 -31.35 40.63
C ALA A 33 -10.27 -32.13 40.69
N PRO A 34 -10.31 -33.47 40.58
CA PRO A 34 -9.14 -34.33 40.80
C PRO A 34 -7.96 -34.02 39.87
N ASP A 35 -8.23 -33.60 38.63
CA ASP A 35 -7.20 -33.24 37.67
C ASP A 35 -6.43 -31.96 38.07
N VAL A 36 -7.14 -31.00 38.69
CA VAL A 36 -6.56 -29.74 39.17
C VAL A 36 -5.69 -29.98 40.40
N ALA A 37 -6.11 -30.91 41.27
CA ALA A 37 -5.32 -31.33 42.43
C ALA A 37 -4.01 -32.03 42.03
N LEU A 38 -4.02 -32.86 40.97
CA LEU A 38 -2.82 -33.51 40.46
C LEU A 38 -1.83 -32.48 39.87
N VAL A 39 -2.30 -31.57 39.03
CA VAL A 39 -1.44 -30.51 38.46
C VAL A 39 -0.89 -29.61 39.55
N ASN A 40 -1.72 -29.19 40.52
CA ASN A 40 -1.27 -28.35 41.63
C ASN A 40 -0.24 -29.06 42.53
N SER A 41 -0.36 -30.37 42.75
CA SER A 41 0.62 -31.11 43.55
C SER A 41 1.98 -31.24 42.84
N VAL A 42 2.00 -31.45 41.52
CA VAL A 42 3.22 -31.43 40.71
C VAL A 42 3.85 -30.03 40.70
N MET A 43 3.03 -28.99 40.51
CA MET A 43 3.50 -27.60 40.46
C MET A 43 3.98 -27.09 41.83
N LYS A 44 3.37 -27.52 42.94
CA LYS A 44 3.90 -27.29 44.30
C LYS A 44 5.25 -28.00 44.51
N GLY A 45 5.40 -29.23 44.02
CA GLY A 45 6.68 -29.98 44.10
C GLY A 45 7.82 -29.34 43.29
N LEU A 46 7.48 -28.62 42.21
CA LEU A 46 8.42 -27.84 41.40
C LEU A 46 8.63 -26.40 41.90
N GLY A 47 7.99 -26.02 43.02
CA GLY A 47 8.09 -24.68 43.60
C GLY A 47 7.39 -23.58 42.79
N ALA A 48 6.53 -23.95 41.83
CA ALA A 48 5.81 -23.02 40.97
C ALA A 48 4.56 -22.43 41.64
N VAL A 49 4.09 -23.01 42.75
CA VAL A 49 2.90 -22.57 43.51
C VAL A 49 3.22 -22.58 45.00
N ASP A 50 2.96 -21.47 45.71
CA ASP A 50 3.19 -21.37 47.16
C ASP A 50 2.14 -22.21 47.91
N PRO A 51 2.54 -23.19 48.75
CA PRO A 51 1.60 -24.00 49.52
C PRO A 51 0.79 -23.19 50.56
N ASN A 52 1.23 -21.98 50.92
CA ASN A 52 0.56 -21.11 51.90
C ASN A 52 -0.19 -19.93 51.26
N GLU A 53 -0.43 -19.98 49.96
CA GLU A 53 -1.13 -18.90 49.26
C GLU A 53 -2.55 -18.74 49.78
N LYS A 54 -2.86 -17.54 50.27
CA LYS A 54 -4.20 -17.22 50.80
C LYS A 54 -5.18 -17.13 49.63
N PRO A 55 -6.37 -17.74 49.72
CA PRO A 55 -7.40 -17.60 48.70
C PRO A 55 -7.69 -16.13 48.43
N ILE A 56 -7.71 -15.73 47.16
CA ILE A 56 -8.02 -14.36 46.76
C ILE A 56 -9.49 -14.10 47.05
N ASP A 57 -9.76 -13.16 47.96
CA ASP A 57 -11.10 -12.63 48.22
C ASP A 57 -11.53 -11.73 47.06
N TYR A 58 -12.24 -12.32 46.08
CA TYR A 58 -12.79 -11.59 44.95
C TYR A 58 -14.00 -10.79 45.39
N LYS A 59 -13.78 -9.55 45.80
CA LYS A 59 -14.87 -8.60 46.00
C LYS A 59 -15.47 -8.23 44.63
N PRO A 60 -16.81 -8.16 44.51
CA PRO A 60 -17.42 -7.64 43.30
C PRO A 60 -16.91 -6.23 43.04
N ARG A 61 -16.72 -5.90 41.75
CA ARG A 61 -16.31 -4.56 41.34
C ARG A 61 -17.34 -3.55 41.85
N ALA A 62 -16.88 -2.36 42.23
CA ALA A 62 -17.77 -1.27 42.59
C ALA A 62 -18.79 -1.04 41.46
N PRO A 63 -20.06 -0.73 41.78
CA PRO A 63 -21.08 -0.46 40.77
C PRO A 63 -20.64 0.69 39.88
N LEU A 64 -21.02 0.63 38.59
CA LEU A 64 -20.76 1.69 37.63
C LEU A 64 -21.33 3.00 38.17
N ALA A 65 -20.50 4.04 38.24
CA ALA A 65 -20.93 5.36 38.69
C ALA A 65 -21.93 5.93 37.67
N MET A 66 -23.22 5.75 37.95
CA MET A 66 -24.29 6.37 37.16
C MET A 66 -24.45 7.83 37.61
N PRO A 67 -24.68 8.76 36.67
CA PRO A 67 -25.04 10.12 37.02
C PRO A 67 -26.36 10.13 37.81
N SER A 68 -26.48 11.08 38.73
CA SER A 68 -27.65 11.23 39.63
C SER A 68 -28.97 11.43 38.89
N GLU A 69 -28.93 11.94 37.66
CA GLU A 69 -30.10 12.20 36.83
C GLU A 69 -29.92 11.55 35.43
N PRO A 70 -30.39 10.30 35.22
CA PRO A 70 -30.23 9.61 33.93
C PRO A 70 -31.08 10.21 32.80
N ALA A 71 -32.07 11.04 33.15
CA ALA A 71 -33.01 11.65 32.21
C ALA A 71 -32.60 13.06 31.76
N LYS A 72 -31.56 13.66 32.38
CA LYS A 72 -31.11 15.02 32.09
C LYS A 72 -29.76 15.01 31.40
N LEU A 73 -29.69 14.21 30.34
CA LEU A 73 -28.55 14.24 29.43
C LEU A 73 -28.61 15.55 28.63
N PRO A 74 -27.48 16.24 28.41
CA PRO A 74 -27.45 17.33 27.46
C PRO A 74 -27.93 16.83 26.09
N GLU A 75 -28.65 17.69 25.36
CA GLU A 75 -29.08 17.39 24.00
C GLU A 75 -27.85 17.05 23.14
N PRO A 76 -27.95 16.08 22.21
CA PRO A 76 -26.83 15.69 21.36
C PRO A 76 -26.32 16.91 20.58
N GLU A 77 -25.00 17.13 20.63
CA GLU A 77 -24.38 18.23 19.91
C GLU A 77 -24.62 18.09 18.40
N THR A 78 -25.33 19.06 17.81
CA THR A 78 -25.57 19.14 16.37
C THR A 78 -24.38 19.76 15.62
N ASN A 79 -23.50 20.47 16.33
CA ASN A 79 -22.24 21.01 15.82
C ASN A 79 -21.12 19.98 15.97
N VAL A 80 -21.17 18.93 15.16
CA VAL A 80 -20.04 18.00 15.02
C VAL A 80 -18.92 18.74 14.29
N ALA A 81 -17.78 18.94 14.97
CA ALA A 81 -16.58 19.52 14.35
C ALA A 81 -16.24 18.74 13.05
N GLY A 82 -16.21 19.45 11.92
CA GLY A 82 -15.85 18.88 10.60
C GLY A 82 -17.01 18.68 9.61
N VAL A 83 -18.28 18.64 10.04
CA VAL A 83 -19.41 18.43 9.09
C VAL A 83 -19.71 19.69 8.24
N ASN A 84 -19.49 20.87 8.82
CA ASN A 84 -19.71 22.17 8.16
C ASN A 84 -18.44 23.04 8.09
N ASP A 85 -17.27 22.49 8.43
CA ASP A 85 -16.02 23.24 8.39
C ASP A 85 -15.56 23.39 6.93
N ALA A 86 -15.33 24.62 6.50
CA ALA A 86 -14.89 24.93 5.14
C ALA A 86 -13.54 24.28 4.79
N ASN A 87 -12.71 23.99 5.81
CA ASN A 87 -11.43 23.32 5.64
C ASN A 87 -11.53 21.79 5.71
N TRP A 88 -12.69 21.22 6.04
CA TRP A 88 -12.85 19.77 6.02
C TRP A 88 -12.97 19.29 4.59
N PRO A 89 -12.25 18.22 4.19
CA PRO A 89 -12.38 17.67 2.85
C PRO A 89 -13.81 17.21 2.65
N LYS A 90 -14.50 17.85 1.71
CA LYS A 90 -15.82 17.41 1.26
C LYS A 90 -15.65 16.01 0.67
N GLN A 91 -16.47 15.07 1.13
CA GLN A 91 -16.62 13.83 0.39
C GLN A 91 -17.21 14.20 -0.97
N GLN A 92 -16.39 14.05 -2.01
CA GLN A 92 -16.86 14.14 -3.38
C GLN A 92 -17.71 12.89 -3.61
N ASP A 93 -18.99 12.98 -3.29
CA ASP A 93 -19.94 11.93 -3.65
C ASP A 93 -19.83 11.75 -5.16
N ASN A 94 -19.44 10.54 -5.56
CA ASN A 94 -19.33 10.21 -6.97
C ASN A 94 -20.74 10.29 -7.58
N GLU A 95 -20.97 11.30 -8.43
CA GLU A 95 -22.29 11.57 -9.02
C GLU A 95 -22.84 10.34 -9.76
N GLN A 96 -21.97 9.58 -10.43
CA GLN A 96 -22.34 8.34 -11.14
C GLN A 96 -22.81 7.26 -10.15
N LEU A 97 -22.14 7.15 -9.00
CA LEU A 97 -22.53 6.22 -7.94
C LEU A 97 -23.87 6.61 -7.32
N LYS A 98 -24.13 7.92 -7.18
CA LYS A 98 -25.42 8.43 -6.70
C LYS A 98 -26.54 8.15 -7.70
N GLU A 99 -26.32 8.44 -8.97
CA GLU A 99 -27.27 8.15 -10.05
C GLU A 99 -27.60 6.65 -10.12
N LEU A 100 -26.62 5.76 -9.95
CA LEU A 100 -26.86 4.31 -9.89
C LEU A 100 -27.71 3.91 -8.70
N LYS A 101 -27.39 4.43 -7.52
CA LYS A 101 -28.19 4.17 -6.32
C LYS A 101 -29.63 4.62 -6.56
N ASP A 102 -29.84 5.78 -7.18
CA ASP A 102 -31.17 6.31 -7.46
C ASP A 102 -31.91 5.46 -8.52
N LEU A 103 -31.22 4.99 -9.57
CA LEU A 103 -31.77 4.09 -10.59
C LEU A 103 -32.21 2.75 -10.00
N TYR A 104 -31.43 2.19 -9.08
CA TYR A 104 -31.72 0.90 -8.44
C TYR A 104 -32.54 1.03 -7.14
N ALA A 105 -32.77 2.25 -6.62
CA ALA A 105 -33.56 2.50 -5.41
C ALA A 105 -35.07 2.21 -5.60
N GLY A 106 -35.54 2.11 -6.84
CA GLY A 106 -36.96 2.04 -7.18
C GLY A 106 -37.65 0.68 -7.01
N SER A 107 -36.94 -0.42 -6.77
CA SER A 107 -37.53 -1.77 -6.97
C SER A 107 -37.81 -2.59 -5.71
N SER A 108 -37.35 -2.22 -4.51
CA SER A 108 -37.60 -2.99 -3.30
C SER A 108 -37.37 -2.20 -2.01
N ARG A 109 -37.81 -2.72 -0.86
CA ARG A 109 -37.55 -2.22 0.52
C ARG A 109 -36.04 -2.15 0.89
N MET A 110 -35.15 -2.27 -0.09
CA MET A 110 -33.70 -2.39 -0.03
C MET A 110 -33.01 -1.09 -0.46
N GLN A 111 -33.60 0.07 -0.16
CA GLN A 111 -33.02 1.40 -0.46
C GLN A 111 -31.66 1.66 0.22
N ARG A 112 -31.18 0.70 1.02
CA ARG A 112 -29.93 0.74 1.78
C ARG A 112 -29.01 -0.46 1.51
N GLU A 113 -29.39 -1.35 0.59
CA GLU A 113 -28.55 -2.51 0.29
C GLU A 113 -27.39 -2.09 -0.63
N PRO A 114 -26.15 -2.54 -0.37
CA PRO A 114 -25.03 -2.24 -1.25
C PRO A 114 -25.29 -2.75 -2.67
N LEU A 115 -24.86 -1.98 -3.66
CA LEU A 115 -24.93 -2.36 -5.08
C LEU A 115 -24.19 -3.69 -5.30
N THR A 116 -24.80 -4.60 -6.06
CA THR A 116 -24.16 -5.88 -6.41
C THR A 116 -22.99 -5.66 -7.39
N PRO A 117 -22.01 -6.58 -7.45
CA PRO A 117 -20.88 -6.45 -8.37
C PRO A 117 -21.29 -6.28 -9.83
N GLU A 118 -22.39 -6.91 -10.24
CA GLU A 118 -22.97 -6.78 -11.58
C GLU A 118 -23.51 -5.36 -11.85
N GLN A 119 -24.17 -4.75 -10.86
CA GLN A 119 -24.68 -3.37 -10.96
C GLN A 119 -23.55 -2.32 -10.94
N MET A 120 -22.40 -2.66 -10.38
CA MET A 120 -21.21 -1.80 -10.32
C MET A 120 -20.29 -1.93 -11.55
N ARG A 121 -20.55 -2.87 -12.48
CA ARG A 121 -19.68 -3.07 -13.65
C ARG A 121 -19.72 -1.86 -14.57
N GLY A 122 -18.53 -1.40 -14.98
CA GLY A 122 -18.36 -0.29 -15.91
C GLY A 122 -18.29 1.09 -15.27
N PHE A 123 -18.49 1.19 -13.95
CA PHE A 123 -18.41 2.46 -13.23
C PHE A 123 -17.05 2.66 -12.59
N THR A 124 -16.51 3.85 -12.77
CA THR A 124 -15.29 4.28 -12.10
C THR A 124 -15.67 4.97 -10.81
N VAL A 125 -15.32 4.38 -9.66
CA VAL A 125 -15.42 5.05 -8.36
C VAL A 125 -14.29 6.09 -8.28
N THR A 126 -14.50 7.23 -8.93
CA THR A 126 -13.68 8.43 -8.76
C THR A 126 -14.01 9.06 -7.41
N GLY A 127 -13.00 9.50 -6.64
CA GLY A 127 -13.19 10.15 -5.33
C GLY A 127 -12.70 9.38 -4.11
N VAL A 128 -12.19 8.15 -4.25
CA VAL A 128 -11.47 7.49 -3.15
C VAL A 128 -10.08 8.09 -3.06
N THR A 129 -9.89 8.97 -2.06
CA THR A 129 -8.72 9.81 -1.78
C THR A 129 -8.62 11.06 -2.67
N GLY A 130 -8.36 12.21 -2.04
CA GLY A 130 -8.42 13.57 -2.61
C GLY A 130 -7.35 13.91 -3.66
N LEU A 131 -7.09 12.98 -4.57
CA LEU A 131 -6.27 13.17 -5.75
C LEU A 131 -7.19 13.06 -6.95
N ASN A 132 -7.20 14.10 -7.78
CA ASN A 132 -7.83 14.06 -9.10
C ASN A 132 -6.98 13.12 -9.98
N ARG A 133 -7.17 11.81 -9.80
CA ARG A 133 -6.45 10.76 -10.52
C ARG A 133 -7.11 10.54 -11.86
N ASP A 134 -6.36 10.77 -12.92
CA ASP A 134 -6.76 10.36 -14.26
C ASP A 134 -6.45 8.87 -14.46
N LEU A 135 -7.44 8.03 -14.18
CA LEU A 135 -7.33 6.57 -14.31
C LEU A 135 -7.01 6.12 -15.75
N ALA A 136 -7.42 6.89 -16.75
CA ALA A 136 -7.13 6.57 -18.15
C ALA A 136 -5.66 6.83 -18.46
N ALA A 137 -5.12 7.96 -17.98
CA ALA A 137 -3.70 8.25 -18.08
C ALA A 137 -2.84 7.24 -17.30
N GLU A 138 -3.22 6.89 -16.07
CA GLU A 138 -2.51 5.88 -15.26
C GLU A 138 -2.50 4.50 -15.94
N ARG A 139 -3.63 4.07 -16.52
CA ARG A 139 -3.69 2.82 -17.28
C ARG A 139 -2.75 2.87 -18.48
N ARG A 140 -2.79 3.96 -19.24
CA ARG A 140 -1.93 4.14 -20.40
C ARG A 140 -0.44 4.14 -20.04
N GLU A 141 -0.08 4.75 -18.92
CA GLU A 141 1.29 4.74 -18.40
C GLU A 141 1.74 3.33 -18.00
N ASN A 142 0.86 2.54 -17.37
CA ASN A 142 1.14 1.15 -17.03
C ASN A 142 1.37 0.30 -18.29
N GLU A 143 0.52 0.44 -19.31
CA GLU A 143 0.68 -0.24 -20.61
C GLU A 143 2.04 0.07 -21.26
N ILE A 144 2.43 1.36 -21.28
CA ILE A 144 3.74 1.78 -21.80
C ILE A 144 4.88 1.17 -20.97
N THR A 145 4.73 1.13 -19.65
CA THR A 145 5.72 0.55 -18.72
C THR A 145 5.85 -0.97 -18.90
N GLU A 146 4.75 -1.65 -19.20
CA GLU A 146 4.70 -3.08 -19.49
C GLU A 146 5.25 -3.44 -20.89
N GLY A 147 5.59 -2.44 -21.71
CA GLY A 147 6.27 -2.61 -22.99
C GLY A 147 5.45 -2.26 -24.22
N GLU A 148 4.28 -1.63 -24.05
CA GLU A 148 3.53 -1.12 -25.19
C GLU A 148 4.28 0.05 -25.88
N LYS A 149 4.09 0.18 -27.18
CA LYS A 149 4.75 1.22 -27.97
C LYS A 149 4.01 2.56 -27.81
N LEU A 150 4.78 3.63 -27.62
CA LEU A 150 4.28 5.01 -27.67
C LEU A 150 3.71 5.33 -29.05
N THR A 151 2.56 6.00 -29.09
CA THR A 151 1.98 6.55 -30.31
C THR A 151 2.83 7.70 -30.85
N ARG A 152 2.64 8.07 -32.12
CA ARG A 152 3.37 9.18 -32.74
C ARG A 152 3.13 10.52 -32.02
N GLN A 153 1.95 10.73 -31.45
CA GLN A 153 1.63 11.95 -30.70
C GLN A 153 2.35 11.93 -29.35
N GLU A 154 2.23 10.86 -28.57
CA GLU A 154 2.93 10.69 -27.30
C GLU A 154 4.46 10.81 -27.44
N GLN A 155 5.04 10.26 -28.52
CA GLN A 155 6.48 10.42 -28.80
C GLN A 155 6.88 11.88 -29.02
N ARG A 156 6.02 12.69 -29.67
CA ARG A 156 6.29 14.12 -29.90
C ARG A 156 6.19 14.90 -28.59
N ASP A 157 5.19 14.59 -27.77
CA ASP A 157 4.96 15.26 -26.50
C ASP A 157 6.10 14.95 -25.51
N GLU A 158 6.53 13.70 -25.42
CA GLU A 158 7.70 13.31 -24.64
C GLU A 158 8.99 13.92 -25.17
N TRP A 159 9.15 14.01 -26.49
CA TRP A 159 10.30 14.70 -27.08
C TRP A 159 10.31 16.20 -26.72
N GLU A 160 9.16 16.88 -26.78
CA GLU A 160 9.05 18.29 -26.40
C GLU A 160 9.33 18.49 -24.91
N ARG A 161 8.80 17.60 -24.05
CA ARG A 161 9.07 17.57 -22.61
C ARG A 161 10.56 17.42 -22.33
N LEU A 162 11.23 16.48 -23.01
CA LEU A 162 12.67 16.28 -22.90
C LEU A 162 13.46 17.50 -23.38
N GLN A 163 13.06 18.17 -24.46
CA GLN A 163 13.71 19.42 -24.88
C GLN A 163 13.57 20.53 -23.84
N LYS A 164 12.39 20.68 -23.23
CA LYS A 164 12.17 21.64 -22.14
C LYS A 164 13.04 21.32 -20.93
N LEU A 165 13.09 20.07 -20.49
CA LEU A 165 13.94 19.63 -19.39
C LEU A 165 15.43 19.85 -19.71
N LYS A 166 15.85 19.56 -20.95
CA LYS A 166 17.22 19.80 -21.40
C LYS A 166 17.59 21.28 -21.49
N ALA A 167 16.64 22.16 -21.78
CA ALA A 167 16.86 23.60 -21.68
C ALA A 167 17.07 24.03 -20.20
N GLN A 168 16.36 23.40 -19.26
CA GLN A 168 16.42 23.72 -17.84
C GLN A 168 17.68 23.26 -17.05
N GLN A 169 18.11 22.00 -17.05
CA GLN A 169 18.98 21.41 -18.06
C GLN A 169 20.31 22.15 -18.30
N ALA A 170 20.37 22.91 -19.36
CA ALA A 170 21.59 23.60 -19.75
C ALA A 170 21.91 24.77 -18.81
N GLY A 171 20.92 25.28 -18.06
CA GLY A 171 21.07 26.53 -17.32
C GLY A 171 21.41 27.69 -18.24
N LEU A 172 21.11 27.58 -19.52
CA LEU A 172 21.36 28.60 -20.54
C LEU A 172 20.01 29.09 -21.05
N ASP A 173 19.81 30.41 -21.04
CA ASP A 173 18.67 31.03 -21.70
C ASP A 173 18.76 30.85 -23.22
N LYS A 174 17.67 31.10 -23.94
CA LYS A 174 17.59 31.09 -25.41
C LYS A 174 18.67 31.96 -26.08
N ASN A 175 19.18 32.96 -25.36
CA ASN A 175 20.23 33.87 -25.80
C ASN A 175 21.66 33.36 -25.51
N GLY A 176 21.81 32.15 -24.94
CA GLY A 176 23.10 31.57 -24.56
C GLY A 176 23.69 32.14 -23.26
N LEU A 177 22.92 32.93 -22.51
CA LEU A 177 23.33 33.49 -21.23
C LEU A 177 23.07 32.51 -20.08
N ALA A 178 23.99 32.43 -19.12
CA ALA A 178 23.83 31.59 -17.94
C ALA A 178 22.66 32.09 -17.06
N THR A 179 21.76 31.19 -16.73
CA THR A 179 20.61 31.39 -15.83
C THR A 179 20.88 30.70 -14.51
N ARG A 180 20.47 31.32 -13.41
CA ARG A 180 20.64 30.76 -12.06
C ARG A 180 19.82 29.48 -11.89
N ARG A 181 20.46 28.39 -11.46
CA ARG A 181 19.82 27.08 -11.22
C ARG A 181 19.64 26.80 -9.73
N TYR A 182 20.60 27.19 -8.90
CA TYR A 182 20.57 26.95 -7.46
C TYR A 182 20.68 28.24 -6.65
N LEU A 183 20.24 28.17 -5.39
CA LEU A 183 20.31 29.34 -4.51
C LEU A 183 21.75 29.73 -4.13
N THR A 184 22.68 28.79 -4.25
CA THR A 184 24.11 28.94 -4.00
C THR A 184 24.88 29.56 -5.16
N GLU A 185 24.30 29.61 -6.36
CA GLU A 185 24.90 30.26 -7.52
C GLU A 185 24.66 31.79 -7.47
N PRO A 186 25.62 32.60 -7.96
CA PRO A 186 25.45 34.04 -8.00
C PRO A 186 24.24 34.44 -8.87
N PRO A 187 23.62 35.61 -8.61
CA PRO A 187 22.54 36.12 -9.47
C PRO A 187 22.99 36.22 -10.93
N ALA A 188 22.06 35.99 -11.87
CA ALA A 188 22.35 35.97 -13.31
C ALA A 188 23.01 37.27 -13.80
N ASP A 189 22.66 38.41 -13.18
CA ASP A 189 23.23 39.73 -13.50
C ASP A 189 24.76 39.76 -13.36
N TYR A 190 25.32 39.06 -12.36
CA TYR A 190 26.78 38.96 -12.17
C TYR A 190 27.46 37.98 -13.13
N SER A 191 26.68 37.17 -13.84
CA SER A 191 27.18 36.21 -14.85
C SER A 191 27.06 36.75 -16.28
N THR A 192 26.57 37.99 -16.44
CA THR A 192 26.54 38.66 -17.74
C THR A 192 27.91 39.23 -18.08
N PRO A 193 28.50 38.91 -19.26
CA PRO A 193 29.73 39.55 -19.70
C PRO A 193 29.53 41.07 -19.86
N SER A 194 30.58 41.86 -19.65
CA SER A 194 30.53 43.30 -19.92
C SER A 194 30.25 43.56 -21.41
N PRO A 195 29.58 44.68 -21.78
CA PRO A 195 29.28 45.00 -23.17
C PRO A 195 30.50 44.99 -24.11
N ASP A 196 31.68 45.34 -23.60
CA ASP A 196 32.94 45.40 -24.36
C ASP A 196 33.79 44.12 -24.26
N ALA A 197 33.28 43.06 -23.62
CA ALA A 197 34.01 41.80 -23.54
C ALA A 197 34.00 41.08 -24.90
N PRO A 198 35.16 40.62 -25.42
CA PRO A 198 35.19 39.80 -26.62
C PRO A 198 34.55 38.45 -26.34
N MET A 199 33.32 38.24 -26.82
CA MET A 199 32.68 36.94 -26.81
C MET A 199 33.15 36.12 -28.01
N PRO A 200 33.41 34.81 -27.85
CA PRO A 200 33.65 33.96 -29.01
C PRO A 200 32.41 33.97 -29.90
N ASP A 201 32.60 34.11 -31.21
CA ASP A 201 31.51 34.01 -32.17
C ASP A 201 30.76 32.70 -31.93
N VAL A 202 29.50 32.80 -31.51
CA VAL A 202 28.62 31.64 -31.41
C VAL A 202 28.37 31.19 -32.83
N VAL A 203 29.17 30.24 -33.31
CA VAL A 203 28.95 29.61 -34.60
C VAL A 203 27.61 28.89 -34.52
N GLN A 204 26.57 29.57 -35.00
CA GLN A 204 25.25 29.00 -35.16
C GLN A 204 25.41 27.83 -36.12
N LYS A 205 25.47 26.62 -35.57
CA LYS A 205 25.46 25.41 -36.38
C LYS A 205 24.13 25.43 -37.12
N ASN A 206 24.16 25.77 -38.41
CA ASN A 206 23.04 25.57 -39.30
C ASN A 206 22.64 24.11 -39.17
N LYS A 207 21.54 23.85 -38.46
CA LYS A 207 20.94 22.52 -38.35
C LYS A 207 20.45 22.19 -39.75
N ARG A 208 21.34 21.65 -40.59
CA ARG A 208 20.94 20.98 -41.82
C ARG A 208 19.93 19.94 -41.36
N LYS A 209 18.68 20.04 -41.84
CA LYS A 209 17.70 18.97 -41.64
C LYS A 209 18.42 17.69 -42.08
N PRO A 210 18.43 16.61 -41.29
CA PRO A 210 18.89 15.33 -41.78
C PRO A 210 17.98 15.01 -42.97
N THR A 211 18.48 15.25 -44.18
CA THR A 211 17.92 14.65 -45.36
C THR A 211 18.23 13.17 -45.20
N ASN A 212 17.23 12.30 -45.33
CA ASN A 212 17.44 10.87 -45.57
C ASN A 212 18.09 10.66 -46.96
N PHE A 213 19.12 11.45 -47.26
CA PHE A 213 19.90 11.36 -48.46
C PHE A 213 21.12 10.56 -48.07
N ASP A 214 20.93 9.24 -48.04
CA ASP A 214 22.06 8.35 -48.13
C ASP A 214 22.56 8.45 -49.58
N LYS A 215 23.80 8.90 -49.75
CA LYS A 215 24.45 8.99 -51.07
C LYS A 215 24.55 7.59 -51.73
N TYR A 216 24.35 6.54 -50.93
CA TYR A 216 24.35 5.15 -51.32
C TYR A 216 22.99 4.47 -51.10
N ASP A 217 21.89 5.22 -50.88
CA ASP A 217 20.55 4.63 -50.94
C ASP A 217 20.34 4.15 -52.38
N SER A 218 20.51 2.85 -52.58
CA SER A 218 20.41 2.23 -53.88
C SER A 218 18.93 2.21 -54.28
N ALA A 219 18.45 3.31 -54.82
CA ALA A 219 17.31 3.24 -55.74
C ALA A 219 17.71 2.22 -56.82
N PRO A 220 16.88 1.20 -57.11
CA PRO A 220 17.21 0.23 -58.14
C PRO A 220 17.40 0.98 -59.46
N ILE A 221 18.62 0.92 -59.99
CA ILE A 221 18.97 1.51 -61.29
C ILE A 221 18.03 0.88 -62.31
N ASP A 222 17.29 1.70 -63.06
CA ASP A 222 16.38 1.22 -64.10
C ASP A 222 17.17 0.32 -65.06
N PRO A 223 16.74 -0.93 -65.33
CA PRO A 223 17.48 -1.87 -66.17
C PRO A 223 17.75 -1.32 -67.58
N ARG A 224 16.99 -0.34 -68.06
CA ARG A 224 17.24 0.34 -69.34
C ARG A 224 18.52 1.18 -69.34
N CYS A 225 18.96 1.65 -68.17
CA CYS A 225 20.28 2.28 -68.03
C CYS A 225 21.41 1.26 -68.24
N LEU A 226 21.23 0.00 -67.82
CA LEU A 226 22.21 -1.08 -68.05
C LEU A 226 22.29 -1.48 -69.53
N GLU A 227 21.23 -1.25 -70.29
CA GLU A 227 21.15 -1.49 -71.74
C GLU A 227 21.70 -0.33 -72.58
N GLY A 228 22.14 0.77 -71.95
CA GLY A 228 22.87 1.87 -72.60
C GLY A 228 22.06 3.15 -72.83
N ASP A 229 20.80 3.20 -72.42
CA ASP A 229 19.98 4.41 -72.56
C ASP A 229 20.27 5.41 -71.43
N SER A 230 21.14 6.38 -71.74
CA SER A 230 21.61 7.43 -70.81
C SER A 230 20.50 8.32 -70.20
N SER A 231 19.29 8.32 -70.78
CA SER A 231 18.15 9.09 -70.26
C SER A 231 17.55 8.54 -68.97
N TYR A 232 17.85 7.30 -68.60
CA TYR A 232 17.27 6.61 -67.43
C TYR A 232 18.28 6.34 -66.30
N CYS A 233 19.44 7.01 -66.33
CA CYS A 233 20.56 6.78 -65.41
C CYS A 233 20.67 7.78 -64.24
N ASN A 234 19.61 8.56 -63.95
CA ASN A 234 19.59 9.57 -62.88
C ASN A 234 18.90 9.09 -61.62
#